data_AF-A0A453Q9W2-F1
#
_entry.id   AF-A0A453Q9W2-F1
#
_cell.length_a   1.000
_cell.length_b   1.000
_cell.length_c   1.000
_cell.angle_alpha   90.00
_cell.angle_beta   90.00
_cell.angle_gamma   90.00
#
_symmetry.space_group_name_H-M   'P 1'
#
loop_
_entity.id
_entity.type
_entity.pdbx_description
1 polymer ?
#
loop_
_entity_poly.entity_id
_entity_poly.type
_entity_poly.pdbx_seq_one_letter_code
_entity_poly.pdbx_strand_id
1 'polypeptide(L)'
;MSAYYLEHANVDHIQKHFDDFEEEARSLLSLGLPIPAYDQVLKASHAFNILDSRGFVGVTERARYFGRMRSLARQCSQLWLKTREEIGYPLGTYQEANLVYPHVSEKLSRKEVLGQAQTFVLEIGTEELPPHDVVEATEQLEKSLVQILGKRRLSHGKVHTYGTPRRLAVVVENLCLKQMEEEVELRGPPVAKAFDQEGKPTKAAEGFCRKNNVPVDSLYKKIDGKTEYIYARVKESARYADEVLSEDLPTIISGISFPKSMRWNSNIVFSRPVRWIMALHGDLVVPFSFAGISSGSQSCGLRNSSLANFKVETAESYLHTVEKAGIVIDVQERRAKILDDSSTLARGVDGDFIAPDSLLQEVVNLVEAPVPILGRYDDSFLELPKDVLTTVMQKHQRYFPVTSKSTGDLLPYFITVANGSISEEVVRKGNEAVLRLCKGPMKIF
;
A
#
# COMPACT_ATOMS: atom_id res chain seq x y z
N MET A 1 -9.75 -8.82 -28.96
CA MET A 1 -8.62 -7.92 -29.23
C MET A 1 -7.34 -8.68 -29.59
N SER A 2 -6.91 -9.69 -28.82
CA SER A 2 -5.63 -10.39 -29.06
C SER A 2 -5.47 -11.00 -30.47
N ALA A 3 -6.52 -11.61 -31.02
CA ALA A 3 -6.47 -12.17 -32.38
C ALA A 3 -6.18 -11.10 -33.47
N TYR A 4 -6.65 -9.86 -33.30
CA TYR A 4 -6.32 -8.78 -34.25
C TYR A 4 -4.83 -8.48 -34.23
N TYR A 5 -4.25 -8.23 -33.06
CA TYR A 5 -2.85 -7.85 -32.92
C TYR A 5 -1.87 -8.96 -33.30
N LEU A 6 -2.25 -10.22 -33.12
CA LEU A 6 -1.34 -11.36 -33.33
C LEU A 6 -1.50 -11.99 -34.71
N GLU A 7 -2.70 -11.99 -35.29
CA GLU A 7 -3.01 -12.82 -36.46
C GLU A 7 -3.55 -12.01 -37.65
N HIS A 8 -4.44 -11.04 -37.41
CA HIS A 8 -5.19 -10.40 -38.49
C HIS A 8 -4.74 -8.99 -38.90
N ALA A 9 -3.94 -8.30 -38.09
CA ALA A 9 -3.47 -6.96 -38.45
C ALA A 9 -2.62 -7.01 -39.73
N ASN A 10 -3.05 -6.22 -40.73
CA ASN A 10 -2.35 -6.09 -41.99
C ASN A 10 -1.09 -5.23 -41.79
N VAL A 11 0.07 -5.86 -41.93
CA VAL A 11 1.37 -5.26 -41.64
C VAL A 11 1.64 -4.05 -42.53
N ASP A 12 1.37 -4.13 -43.84
CA ASP A 12 1.64 -3.06 -44.79
C ASP A 12 0.82 -1.80 -44.50
N HIS A 13 -0.48 -1.98 -44.16
CA HIS A 13 -1.34 -0.87 -43.78
C HIS A 13 -0.87 -0.20 -42.49
N ILE A 14 -0.47 -0.99 -41.49
CA ILE A 14 -0.03 -0.44 -40.21
C ILE A 14 1.33 0.24 -40.34
N GLN A 15 2.23 -0.27 -41.18
CA GLN A 15 3.48 0.39 -41.50
C GLN A 15 3.24 1.74 -42.18
N LYS A 16 2.33 1.78 -43.17
CA LYS A 16 1.93 3.04 -43.80
C LYS A 16 1.35 4.02 -42.78
N HIS A 17 0.46 3.57 -41.90
CA HIS A 17 -0.07 4.42 -40.84
C HIS A 17 1.04 4.96 -39.93
N PHE A 18 2.04 4.15 -39.58
CA PHE A 18 3.18 4.63 -38.80
C PHE A 18 3.88 5.80 -39.50
N ASP A 19 4.17 5.64 -40.79
CA ASP A 19 4.87 6.65 -41.59
C ASP A 19 4.00 7.92 -41.75
N ASP A 20 2.69 7.77 -42.03
CA ASP A 20 1.74 8.87 -42.13
C ASP A 20 1.63 9.66 -40.81
N PHE A 21 1.58 8.97 -39.66
CA PHE A 21 1.57 9.63 -38.35
C PHE A 21 2.89 10.34 -38.03
N GLU A 22 4.02 9.78 -38.46
CA GLU A 22 5.32 10.45 -38.30
C GLU A 22 5.39 11.73 -39.13
N GLU A 23 4.95 11.68 -40.38
CA GLU A 23 4.93 12.83 -41.28
C GLU A 23 4.01 13.94 -40.76
N GLU A 24 2.80 13.58 -40.33
CA GLU A 24 1.86 14.52 -39.73
C GLU A 24 2.41 15.13 -38.43
N ALA A 25 3.07 14.33 -37.57
CA ALA A 25 3.72 14.85 -36.37
C ALA A 25 4.79 15.90 -36.72
N ARG A 26 5.60 15.67 -37.76
CA ARG A 26 6.62 16.64 -38.23
C ARG A 26 5.98 17.89 -38.79
N SER A 27 4.91 17.75 -39.56
CA SER A 27 4.14 18.87 -40.10
C SER A 27 3.60 19.75 -38.97
N LEU A 28 2.93 19.15 -37.97
CA LEU A 28 2.36 19.88 -36.83
C LEU A 28 3.43 20.53 -35.94
N LEU A 29 4.59 19.90 -35.76
CA LEU A 29 5.73 20.51 -35.09
C LEU A 29 6.22 21.75 -35.84
N SER A 30 6.26 21.71 -37.18
CA SER A 30 6.67 22.88 -37.99
C SER A 30 5.68 24.04 -37.89
N LEU A 31 4.40 23.75 -37.63
CA LEU A 31 3.35 24.73 -37.38
C LEU A 31 3.31 25.27 -35.94
N GLY A 32 4.20 24.80 -35.06
CA GLY A 32 4.21 25.24 -33.66
C GLY A 32 3.07 24.63 -32.81
N LEU A 33 2.53 23.47 -33.21
CA LEU A 33 1.39 22.82 -32.55
C LEU A 33 1.84 21.57 -31.76
N PRO A 34 2.37 21.71 -30.53
CA PRO A 34 2.96 20.59 -29.79
C PRO A 34 1.95 19.54 -29.32
N ILE A 35 0.73 19.93 -28.90
CA ILE A 35 -0.28 18.96 -28.42
C ILE A 35 -0.78 18.08 -29.59
N PRO A 36 -1.27 18.63 -30.71
CA PRO A 36 -1.68 17.79 -31.84
C PRO A 36 -0.55 16.92 -32.39
N ALA A 37 0.69 17.44 -32.43
CA ALA A 37 1.85 16.66 -32.83
C ALA A 37 2.08 15.45 -31.89
N TYR A 38 1.94 15.66 -30.58
CA TYR A 38 2.09 14.59 -29.59
C TYR A 38 1.03 13.51 -29.74
N ASP A 39 -0.21 13.86 -30.09
CA ASP A 39 -1.26 12.86 -30.40
C ASP A 39 -0.86 11.95 -31.57
N GLN A 40 -0.19 12.49 -32.59
CA GLN A 40 0.32 11.68 -33.70
C GLN A 40 1.47 10.77 -33.24
N VAL A 41 2.33 11.24 -32.32
CA VAL A 41 3.36 10.38 -31.70
C VAL A 41 2.74 9.21 -30.94
N LEU A 42 1.62 9.43 -30.24
CA LEU A 42 0.90 8.35 -29.55
C LEU A 42 0.33 7.33 -30.55
N LYS A 43 -0.23 7.80 -31.66
CA LYS A 43 -0.73 6.92 -32.74
C LYS A 43 0.40 6.14 -33.40
N ALA A 44 1.55 6.79 -33.68
CA ALA A 44 2.74 6.11 -34.19
C ALA A 44 3.25 5.05 -33.20
N SER A 45 3.25 5.35 -31.90
CA SER A 45 3.60 4.37 -30.86
C SER A 45 2.65 3.19 -30.83
N HIS A 46 1.35 3.43 -31.02
CA HIS A 46 0.37 2.35 -31.09
C HIS A 46 0.55 1.49 -32.34
N ALA A 47 0.75 2.11 -33.51
CA ALA A 47 1.04 1.41 -34.77
C ALA A 47 2.30 0.54 -34.65
N PHE A 48 3.36 1.06 -34.02
CA PHE A 48 4.57 0.28 -33.71
C PHE A 48 4.25 -0.95 -32.85
N ASN A 49 3.44 -0.81 -31.79
CA ASN A 49 3.08 -1.95 -30.94
C ASN A 49 2.31 -3.04 -31.70
N ILE A 50 1.48 -2.65 -32.67
CA ILE A 50 0.80 -3.60 -33.56
C ILE A 50 1.82 -4.34 -34.44
N LEU A 51 2.76 -3.62 -35.06
CA LEU A 51 3.82 -4.23 -35.89
C LEU A 51 4.71 -5.18 -35.08
N ASP A 52 5.08 -4.80 -33.86
CA ASP A 52 5.91 -5.61 -32.96
C ASP A 52 5.16 -6.88 -32.53
N SER A 53 3.86 -6.77 -32.23
CA SER A 53 3.00 -7.90 -31.86
C SER A 53 2.80 -8.89 -33.02
N ARG A 54 2.80 -8.40 -34.27
CA ARG A 54 2.76 -9.25 -35.47
C ARG A 54 4.09 -9.93 -35.80
N GLY A 55 5.15 -9.63 -35.05
CA GLY A 55 6.50 -10.17 -35.28
C GLY A 55 7.18 -9.58 -36.52
N PHE A 56 6.68 -8.45 -37.05
CA PHE A 56 7.25 -7.80 -38.23
C PHE A 56 8.58 -7.09 -37.93
N VAL A 57 8.75 -6.58 -36.71
CA VAL A 57 9.88 -5.73 -36.35
C VAL A 57 11.04 -6.56 -35.82
N GLY A 58 12.15 -6.59 -36.58
CA GLY A 58 13.41 -7.18 -36.13
C GLY A 58 14.10 -6.36 -35.02
N VAL A 59 15.12 -6.94 -34.37
CA VAL A 59 15.83 -6.29 -33.23
C VAL A 59 16.47 -4.95 -33.62
N THR A 60 17.09 -4.89 -34.81
CA THR A 60 17.72 -3.67 -35.34
C THR A 60 16.69 -2.62 -35.77
N GLU A 61 15.57 -3.06 -36.35
CA GLU A 61 14.47 -2.19 -36.76
C GLU A 61 13.74 -1.59 -35.56
N ARG A 62 13.60 -2.37 -34.48
CA ARG A 62 13.00 -1.91 -33.22
C ARG A 62 13.71 -0.68 -32.68
N ALA A 63 15.05 -0.70 -32.65
CA ALA A 63 15.85 0.44 -32.23
C ALA A 63 15.60 1.67 -33.13
N ARG A 64 15.43 1.47 -34.44
CA ARG A 64 15.14 2.54 -35.40
C ARG A 64 13.76 3.18 -35.17
N TYR A 65 12.72 2.36 -34.98
CA TYR A 65 11.38 2.85 -34.64
C TYR A 65 11.38 3.66 -33.34
N PHE A 66 12.03 3.14 -32.29
CA PHE A 66 12.18 3.87 -31.04
C PHE A 66 12.94 5.18 -31.21
N GLY A 67 14.01 5.20 -32.03
CA GLY A 67 14.76 6.41 -32.33
C GLY A 67 13.89 7.50 -32.96
N ARG A 68 13.06 7.14 -33.97
CA ARG A 68 12.10 8.05 -34.64
C ARG A 68 11.10 8.63 -33.65
N MET A 69 10.38 7.77 -32.91
CA MET A 69 9.36 8.19 -31.95
C MET A 69 9.95 9.03 -30.81
N ARG A 70 11.11 8.64 -30.28
CA ARG A 70 11.80 9.39 -29.22
C ARG A 70 12.22 10.77 -29.69
N SER A 71 12.70 10.89 -30.93
CA SER A 71 13.06 12.19 -31.51
C SER A 71 11.85 13.12 -31.60
N LEU A 72 10.70 12.62 -32.07
CA LEU A 72 9.46 13.40 -32.13
C LEU A 72 8.94 13.77 -30.75
N ALA A 73 8.91 12.81 -29.80
CA ALA A 73 8.48 13.07 -28.43
C ALA A 73 9.34 14.16 -27.76
N ARG A 74 10.66 14.15 -28.01
CA ARG A 74 11.58 15.20 -27.52
C ARG A 74 11.27 16.56 -28.13
N GLN A 75 10.99 16.61 -29.43
CA GLN A 75 10.63 17.87 -30.10
C GLN A 75 9.29 18.40 -29.58
N CYS A 76 8.29 17.52 -29.38
CA CYS A 76 7.01 17.89 -28.78
C CYS A 76 7.19 18.47 -27.38
N SER A 77 8.01 17.85 -26.53
CA SER A 77 8.24 18.33 -25.16
C SER A 77 9.00 19.66 -25.12
N GLN A 78 10.01 19.84 -25.98
CA GLN A 78 10.75 21.10 -26.11
C GLN A 78 9.85 22.23 -26.60
N LEU A 79 9.04 21.98 -27.64
CA LEU A 79 8.10 22.96 -28.17
C LEU A 79 7.03 23.29 -27.15
N TRP A 80 6.46 22.30 -26.46
CA TRP A 80 5.51 22.51 -25.37
C TRP A 80 6.09 23.40 -24.28
N LEU A 81 7.30 23.10 -23.78
CA LEU A 81 7.95 23.91 -22.76
C LEU A 81 8.09 25.37 -23.21
N LYS A 82 8.58 25.59 -24.44
CA LYS A 82 8.75 26.92 -25.02
C LYS A 82 7.42 27.67 -25.13
N THR A 83 6.39 27.02 -25.68
CA THR A 83 5.05 27.62 -25.78
C THR A 83 4.49 27.96 -24.40
N ARG A 84 4.70 27.11 -23.38
CA ARG A 84 4.27 27.34 -22.00
C ARG A 84 5.00 28.49 -21.33
N GLU A 85 6.29 28.64 -21.60
CA GLU A 85 7.11 29.76 -21.12
C GLU A 85 6.63 31.09 -21.71
N GLU A 86 6.35 31.15 -23.03
CA GLU A 86 5.85 32.34 -23.72
C GLU A 86 4.52 32.85 -23.15
N ILE A 87 3.66 31.94 -22.67
CA ILE A 87 2.37 32.29 -22.06
C ILE A 87 2.44 32.45 -20.53
N GLY A 88 3.63 32.37 -19.92
CA GLY A 88 3.83 32.56 -18.48
C GLY A 88 3.35 31.40 -17.60
N TYR A 89 3.40 30.17 -18.10
CA TYR A 89 2.98 28.94 -17.41
C TYR A 89 1.57 29.01 -16.78
N PRO A 90 0.51 29.37 -17.52
CA PRO A 90 -0.83 29.55 -16.97
C PRO A 90 -1.35 28.20 -16.48
N LEU A 91 -1.38 28.01 -15.17
CA LEU A 91 -1.92 26.80 -14.55
C LEU A 91 -3.41 26.72 -14.86
N GLY A 92 -3.93 25.50 -15.06
CA GLY A 92 -5.37 25.30 -15.12
C GLY A 92 -6.00 25.71 -13.79
N THR A 93 -7.17 26.34 -13.84
CA THR A 93 -7.96 26.59 -12.64
C THR A 93 -8.55 25.25 -12.17
N TYR A 94 -7.89 24.60 -11.23
CA TYR A 94 -8.47 23.47 -10.51
C TYR A 94 -9.27 24.03 -9.34
N GLN A 95 -10.57 23.76 -9.33
CA GLN A 95 -11.35 23.93 -8.11
C GLN A 95 -10.96 22.75 -7.23
N GLU A 96 -10.25 23.04 -6.14
CA GLU A 96 -9.97 22.02 -5.13
C GLU A 96 -11.30 21.38 -4.78
N ALA A 97 -11.46 20.09 -5.11
CA ALA A 97 -12.59 19.35 -4.63
C ALA A 97 -12.48 19.44 -3.12
N ASN A 98 -13.25 20.35 -2.53
CA ASN A 98 -13.59 20.36 -1.12
C ASN A 98 -14.38 19.08 -0.91
N LEU A 99 -13.66 17.96 -0.93
CA LEU A 99 -14.05 16.74 -0.26
C LEU A 99 -14.06 17.20 1.20
N VAL A 100 -15.20 17.78 1.60
CA VAL A 100 -15.55 18.00 2.98
C VAL A 100 -15.68 16.59 3.50
N TYR A 101 -14.54 16.03 3.89
CA TYR A 101 -14.53 14.85 4.72
C TYR A 101 -15.32 15.27 5.95
N PRO A 102 -16.44 14.59 6.25
CA PRO A 102 -17.19 14.93 7.43
C PRO A 102 -16.18 14.92 8.55
N HIS A 103 -15.92 16.08 9.16
CA HIS A 103 -15.26 16.10 10.45
C HIS A 103 -16.03 15.07 11.25
N VAL A 104 -15.34 14.05 11.73
CA VAL A 104 -15.92 13.09 12.67
C VAL A 104 -16.09 13.88 13.98
N SER A 105 -17.08 14.78 13.95
CA SER A 105 -17.47 15.75 14.96
C SER A 105 -18.73 15.26 15.65
N GLU A 106 -19.03 13.98 15.57
CA GLU A 106 -19.87 13.36 16.55
C GLU A 106 -18.93 12.72 17.55
N LYS A 107 -18.83 13.35 18.74
CA LYS A 107 -18.67 12.59 19.98
C LYS A 107 -19.81 11.59 19.96
N LEU A 108 -19.63 10.46 19.28
CA LEU A 108 -20.54 9.33 19.34
C LEU A 108 -20.79 9.12 20.82
N SER A 109 -22.06 9.21 21.22
CA SER A 109 -22.45 9.04 22.61
C SER A 109 -21.80 7.75 23.05
N ARG A 110 -20.80 7.84 23.92
CA ARG A 110 -20.18 6.68 24.52
C ARG A 110 -21.33 5.99 25.23
N LYS A 111 -21.95 5.00 24.58
CA LYS A 111 -22.81 4.07 25.29
C LYS A 111 -21.97 3.61 26.47
N GLU A 112 -22.58 3.42 27.62
CA GLU A 112 -21.89 2.95 28.83
C GLU A 112 -21.30 1.56 28.55
N VAL A 113 -20.18 1.51 27.82
CA VAL A 113 -19.38 0.33 27.59
C VAL A 113 -18.68 0.15 28.92
N LEU A 114 -19.29 -0.72 29.73
CA LEU A 114 -18.81 -1.20 31.01
C LEU A 114 -17.33 -1.56 30.91
N GLY A 115 -16.44 -0.62 31.26
CA GLY A 115 -15.05 -0.78 31.75
C GLY A 115 -14.13 -1.87 31.17
N GLN A 116 -14.49 -2.56 30.10
CA GLN A 116 -13.82 -3.74 29.60
C GLN A 116 -12.95 -3.34 28.42
N ALA A 117 -11.76 -3.93 28.37
CA ALA A 117 -10.86 -3.76 27.26
C ALA A 117 -11.45 -4.40 26.00
N GLN A 118 -11.33 -3.73 24.87
CA GLN A 118 -11.93 -4.14 23.59
C GLN A 118 -10.87 -4.22 22.51
N THR A 119 -11.18 -4.91 21.41
CA THR A 119 -10.25 -4.97 20.29
C THR A 119 -10.17 -3.61 19.60
N PHE A 120 -8.98 -3.20 19.20
CA PHE A 120 -8.79 -2.07 18.30
C PHE A 120 -8.29 -2.55 16.95
N VAL A 121 -8.82 -2.00 15.87
CA VAL A 121 -8.41 -2.28 14.49
C VAL A 121 -8.10 -0.97 13.79
N LEU A 122 -6.94 -0.92 13.14
CA LEU A 122 -6.62 0.07 12.12
C LEU A 122 -6.44 -0.66 10.79
N GLU A 123 -7.07 -0.14 9.74
CA GLU A 123 -6.87 -0.60 8.38
C GLU A 123 -6.60 0.60 7.46
N ILE A 124 -5.52 0.49 6.68
CA ILE A 124 -5.12 1.47 5.68
C ILE A 124 -5.27 0.80 4.31
N GLY A 125 -6.29 1.23 3.58
CA GLY A 125 -6.56 0.76 2.23
C GLY A 125 -5.83 1.57 1.18
N THR A 126 -5.20 0.90 0.22
CA THR A 126 -4.36 1.53 -0.80
C THR A 126 -4.62 0.98 -2.20
N GLU A 127 -4.11 1.68 -3.21
CA GLU A 127 -3.80 1.03 -4.50
C GLU A 127 -2.67 0.01 -4.33
N GLU A 128 -2.50 -0.90 -5.30
CA GLU A 128 -1.56 -2.03 -5.22
C GLU A 128 -0.12 -1.60 -4.87
N LEU A 129 0.26 -1.92 -3.64
CA LEU A 129 1.58 -1.78 -3.06
C LEU A 129 2.53 -2.82 -3.67
N PRO A 130 3.79 -2.43 -3.92
CA PRO A 130 4.85 -3.38 -4.17
C PRO A 130 4.97 -4.43 -3.05
N PRO A 131 5.28 -5.70 -3.36
CA PRO A 131 5.39 -6.77 -2.35
C PRO A 131 6.32 -6.47 -1.16
N HIS A 132 7.46 -5.83 -1.43
CA HIS A 132 8.41 -5.43 -0.39
C HIS A 132 7.84 -4.32 0.52
N ASP A 133 7.15 -3.35 -0.07
CA ASP A 133 6.51 -2.26 0.68
C ASP A 133 5.43 -2.79 1.62
N VAL A 134 4.69 -3.85 1.25
CA VAL A 134 3.70 -4.50 2.11
C VAL A 134 4.36 -5.02 3.39
N VAL A 135 5.45 -5.78 3.26
CA VAL A 135 6.17 -6.38 4.39
C VAL A 135 6.77 -5.28 5.29
N GLU A 136 7.54 -4.37 4.70
CA GLU A 136 8.24 -3.32 5.44
C GLU A 136 7.26 -2.37 6.15
N ALA A 137 6.14 -1.99 5.50
CA ALA A 137 5.16 -1.11 6.11
C ALA A 137 4.40 -1.77 7.25
N THR A 138 4.08 -3.06 7.13
CA THR A 138 3.40 -3.83 8.17
C THR A 138 4.26 -3.90 9.44
N GLU A 139 5.55 -4.19 9.30
CA GLU A 139 6.49 -4.21 10.43
C GLU A 139 6.71 -2.83 11.07
N GLN A 140 6.82 -1.78 10.25
CA GLN A 140 6.97 -0.40 10.74
C GLN A 140 5.72 0.06 11.50
N LEU A 141 4.54 -0.29 11.00
CA LEU A 141 3.26 0.05 11.60
C LEU A 141 3.09 -0.63 12.96
N GLU A 142 3.46 -1.92 13.07
CA GLU A 142 3.48 -2.66 14.34
C GLU A 142 4.36 -1.96 15.38
N LYS A 143 5.63 -1.72 15.04
CA LYS A 143 6.62 -1.12 15.93
C LYS A 143 6.18 0.26 16.40
N SER A 144 5.71 1.09 15.48
CA SER A 144 5.26 2.46 15.78
C SER A 144 4.02 2.46 16.68
N LEU A 145 3.06 1.58 16.42
CA LEU A 145 1.84 1.50 17.23
C LEU A 145 2.16 1.00 18.64
N VAL A 146 2.95 -0.07 18.80
CA VAL A 146 3.38 -0.58 20.11
C VAL A 146 4.09 0.49 20.93
N GLN A 147 5.01 1.25 20.31
CA GLN A 147 5.70 2.36 20.97
C GLN A 147 4.73 3.45 21.46
N ILE A 148 3.74 3.80 20.65
CA ILE A 148 2.75 4.82 21.00
C ILE A 148 1.79 4.33 22.08
N LEU A 149 1.31 3.10 22.02
CA LEU A 149 0.46 2.52 23.06
C LEU A 149 1.18 2.53 24.43
N GLY A 150 2.46 2.15 24.45
CA GLY A 150 3.31 2.23 25.64
C GLY A 150 3.51 3.67 26.14
N LYS A 151 3.90 4.59 25.25
CA LYS A 151 4.07 6.02 25.57
C LYS A 151 2.78 6.64 26.13
N ARG A 152 1.63 6.21 25.63
CA ARG A 152 0.32 6.69 26.04
C ARG A 152 -0.26 5.92 27.22
N ARG A 153 0.46 4.96 27.80
CA ARG A 153 0.03 4.16 28.96
C ARG A 153 -1.31 3.47 28.72
N LEU A 154 -1.55 3.05 27.48
CA LEU A 154 -2.73 2.28 27.09
C LEU A 154 -2.36 0.80 27.21
N SER A 155 -2.89 0.13 28.23
CA SER A 155 -2.73 -1.31 28.37
C SER A 155 -3.41 -2.05 27.22
N HIS A 156 -2.73 -3.05 26.67
CA HIS A 156 -3.21 -3.84 25.55
C HIS A 156 -2.72 -5.29 25.63
N GLY A 157 -3.41 -6.17 24.91
CA GLY A 157 -3.02 -7.55 24.66
C GLY A 157 -2.04 -7.67 23.48
N LYS A 158 -2.14 -8.75 22.71
CA LYS A 158 -1.27 -8.94 21.54
C LYS A 158 -1.60 -7.94 20.43
N VAL A 159 -0.57 -7.56 19.68
CA VAL A 159 -0.69 -6.77 18.46
C VAL A 159 -0.40 -7.71 17.30
N HIS A 160 -1.38 -7.86 16.41
CA HIS A 160 -1.28 -8.66 15.19
C HIS A 160 -1.30 -7.73 13.99
N THR A 161 -0.45 -8.00 13.02
CA THR A 161 -0.35 -7.20 11.81
C THR A 161 -0.60 -8.05 10.58
N TYR A 162 -1.29 -7.46 9.60
CA TYR A 162 -1.72 -8.14 8.40
C TYR A 162 -1.45 -7.27 7.18
N GLY A 163 -0.90 -7.90 6.14
CA GLY A 163 -0.48 -7.24 4.91
C GLY A 163 -1.05 -7.92 3.67
N THR A 164 -1.62 -7.11 2.78
CA THR A 164 -2.00 -7.49 1.43
C THR A 164 -1.53 -6.40 0.46
N PRO A 165 -1.49 -6.66 -0.87
CA PRO A 165 -1.18 -5.63 -1.86
C PRO A 165 -2.00 -4.34 -1.71
N ARG A 166 -3.20 -4.38 -1.14
CA ARG A 166 -4.10 -3.22 -1.05
C ARG A 166 -4.44 -2.83 0.38
N ARG A 167 -3.83 -3.49 1.38
CA ARG A 167 -4.23 -3.34 2.78
C ARG A 167 -3.04 -3.51 3.70
N LEU A 168 -2.92 -2.55 4.62
CA LEU A 168 -2.11 -2.70 5.82
C LEU A 168 -3.06 -2.63 7.01
N ALA A 169 -3.07 -3.66 7.84
CA ALA A 169 -3.97 -3.71 8.99
C ALA A 169 -3.24 -4.09 10.27
N VAL A 170 -3.70 -3.54 11.39
CA VAL A 170 -3.28 -3.92 12.74
C VAL A 170 -4.50 -4.20 13.58
N VAL A 171 -4.45 -5.32 14.32
CA VAL A 171 -5.45 -5.72 15.30
C VAL A 171 -4.76 -5.77 16.66
N VAL A 172 -5.23 -4.95 17.59
CA VAL A 172 -4.75 -4.90 18.98
C VAL A 172 -5.81 -5.52 19.87
N GLU A 173 -5.50 -6.66 20.47
CA GLU A 173 -6.40 -7.32 21.40
C GLU A 173 -6.49 -6.54 22.72
N ASN A 174 -7.64 -6.60 23.39
CA ASN A 174 -7.81 -6.13 24.76
C ASN A 174 -7.22 -4.72 25.03
N LEU A 175 -7.43 -3.77 24.12
CA LEU A 175 -7.05 -2.38 24.32
C LEU A 175 -7.98 -1.72 25.34
N CYS A 176 -7.41 -1.17 26.41
CA CYS A 176 -8.16 -0.42 27.42
C CYS A 176 -8.80 0.85 26.83
N LEU A 177 -10.00 1.18 27.32
CA LEU A 177 -10.76 2.37 26.90
C LEU A 177 -10.14 3.70 27.36
N LYS A 178 -9.26 3.65 28.37
CA LYS A 178 -8.62 4.83 28.96
C LYS A 178 -7.16 4.53 29.26
N GLN A 179 -6.35 5.58 29.25
CA GLN A 179 -4.99 5.55 29.75
C GLN A 179 -4.97 5.15 31.24
N MET A 180 -3.94 4.42 31.67
CA MET A 180 -3.72 4.21 33.09
C MET A 180 -3.45 5.55 33.78
N GLU A 181 -4.08 5.73 34.95
CA GLU A 181 -3.79 6.86 35.82
C GLU A 181 -2.33 6.77 36.29
N GLU A 182 -1.62 7.90 36.22
CA GLU A 182 -0.26 8.03 36.71
C GLU A 182 -0.18 9.18 37.70
N GLU A 183 0.46 8.93 38.84
CA GLU A 183 0.82 9.98 39.79
C GLU A 183 2.22 10.49 39.46
N VAL A 184 2.31 11.74 39.03
CA VAL A 184 3.58 12.40 38.69
C VAL A 184 4.00 13.30 39.84
N GLU A 185 5.27 13.19 40.26
CA GLU A 185 5.88 14.15 41.19
C GLU A 185 6.30 15.42 40.42
N LEU A 186 5.60 16.52 40.65
CA LEU A 186 5.95 17.81 40.09
C LEU A 186 6.82 18.61 41.05
N ARG A 187 7.98 19.06 40.56
CA ARG A 187 8.86 19.97 41.28
C ARG A 187 8.33 21.40 41.21
N GLY A 188 8.14 22.00 42.38
CA GLY A 188 7.77 23.39 42.55
C GLY A 188 8.96 24.31 42.89
N PRO A 189 8.70 25.55 43.34
CA PRO A 189 9.73 26.50 43.74
C PRO A 189 10.57 26.01 44.94
N PRO A 190 11.76 26.59 45.18
CA PRO A 190 12.54 26.35 46.39
C PRO A 190 11.72 26.66 47.65
N VAL A 191 11.93 25.90 48.72
CA VAL A 191 11.20 26.07 50.01
C VAL A 191 11.32 27.51 50.52
N ALA A 192 12.50 28.12 50.40
CA ALA A 192 12.75 29.51 50.78
C ALA A 192 11.92 30.56 50.02
N LYS A 193 11.36 30.20 48.85
CA LYS A 193 10.44 31.04 48.08
C LYS A 193 8.99 30.57 48.20
N ALA A 194 8.76 29.34 48.64
CA ALA A 194 7.44 28.74 48.76
C ALA A 194 6.73 29.09 50.08
N PHE A 195 7.51 29.30 51.16
CA PHE A 195 6.98 29.69 52.47
C PHE A 195 7.66 30.97 52.98
N ASP A 196 6.91 31.81 53.69
CA ASP A 196 7.45 33.00 54.35
C ASP A 196 8.07 32.68 55.73
N GLN A 197 8.53 33.71 56.44
CA GLN A 197 9.16 33.56 57.76
C GLN A 197 8.18 33.08 58.86
N GLU A 198 6.87 33.16 58.62
CA GLU A 198 5.81 32.66 59.51
C GLU A 198 5.37 31.23 59.14
N GLY A 199 5.95 30.65 58.09
CA GLY A 199 5.59 29.33 57.58
C GLY A 199 4.32 29.31 56.72
N LYS A 200 3.79 30.47 56.32
CA LYS A 200 2.61 30.56 55.44
C LYS A 200 3.01 30.43 53.96
N PRO A 201 2.13 29.85 53.12
CA PRO A 201 2.39 29.71 51.69
C PRO A 201 2.48 31.09 51.03
N THR A 202 3.52 31.32 50.23
CA THR A 202 3.63 32.54 49.44
C THR A 202 2.80 32.44 48.15
N LYS A 203 2.64 33.56 47.43
CA LYS A 203 2.03 33.58 46.08
C LYS A 203 2.68 32.60 45.10
N ALA A 204 3.96 32.25 45.30
CA ALA A 204 4.65 31.29 44.44
C ALA A 204 4.18 29.85 44.71
N ALA A 205 3.96 29.48 45.98
CA ALA A 205 3.39 28.19 46.34
C ALA A 205 1.91 28.10 45.95
N GLU A 206 1.12 29.15 46.20
CA GLU A 206 -0.29 29.21 45.80
C GLU A 206 -0.47 29.14 44.28
N GLY A 207 0.37 29.85 43.52
CA GLY A 207 0.38 29.81 42.06
C GLY A 207 0.74 28.42 41.52
N PHE A 208 1.69 27.73 42.17
CA PHE A 208 2.04 26.34 41.84
C PHE A 208 0.87 25.37 42.12
N CYS A 209 0.23 25.49 43.28
CA CYS A 209 -0.95 24.69 43.64
C CYS A 209 -2.12 24.91 42.69
N ARG A 210 -2.42 26.17 42.34
CA ARG A 210 -3.51 26.51 41.41
C ARG A 210 -3.24 26.00 39.99
N LYS A 211 -2.00 26.09 39.51
CA LYS A 211 -1.62 25.61 38.17
C LYS A 211 -1.81 24.10 38.02
N ASN A 212 -1.45 23.34 39.07
CA ASN A 212 -1.45 21.88 39.03
C ASN A 212 -2.67 21.25 39.72
N ASN A 213 -3.64 22.07 40.12
CA ASN A 213 -4.89 21.67 40.77
C ASN A 213 -4.70 20.78 42.01
N VAL A 214 -3.71 21.12 42.85
CA VAL A 214 -3.39 20.40 44.10
C VAL A 214 -3.59 21.27 45.33
N PRO A 215 -4.09 20.72 46.45
CA PRO A 215 -4.22 21.48 47.70
C PRO A 215 -2.84 21.79 48.29
N VAL A 216 -2.70 22.95 48.92
CA VAL A 216 -1.43 23.39 49.54
C VAL A 216 -0.93 22.39 50.59
N ASP A 217 -1.84 21.72 51.29
CA ASP A 217 -1.53 20.74 52.33
C ASP A 217 -0.94 19.42 51.78
N SER A 218 -1.03 19.20 50.46
CA SER A 218 -0.43 18.03 49.79
C SER A 218 1.04 18.24 49.39
N LEU A 219 1.57 19.44 49.61
CA LEU A 219 2.96 19.76 49.32
C LEU A 219 3.90 19.09 50.33
N TYR A 220 4.96 18.48 49.83
CA TYR A 220 6.04 17.96 50.67
C TYR A 220 7.39 18.48 50.19
N LYS A 221 8.38 18.49 51.08
CA LYS A 221 9.71 19.02 50.80
C LYS A 221 10.64 17.87 50.42
N LYS A 222 11.50 18.11 49.44
CA LYS A 222 12.53 17.16 48.99
C LYS A 222 13.79 17.92 48.63
N ILE A 223 14.93 17.39 49.06
CA ILE A 223 16.24 17.96 48.76
C ILE A 223 16.66 17.45 47.37
N ASP A 224 16.92 18.38 46.46
CA ASP A 224 17.41 18.10 45.11
C ASP A 224 18.76 18.83 44.93
N GLY A 225 19.85 18.09 45.06
CA GLY A 225 21.21 18.64 45.13
C GLY A 225 21.48 19.41 46.42
N LYS A 226 21.74 20.72 46.31
CA LYS A 226 22.02 21.63 47.45
C LYS A 226 20.82 22.48 47.89
N THR A 227 19.66 22.30 47.25
CA THR A 227 18.49 23.16 47.46
C THR A 227 17.26 22.32 47.77
N GLU A 228 16.50 22.75 48.77
CA GLU A 228 15.23 22.13 49.13
C GLU A 228 14.11 22.74 48.29
N TYR A 229 13.33 21.91 47.62
CA TYR A 229 12.18 22.32 46.80
C TYR A 229 10.89 21.73 47.37
N ILE A 230 9.76 22.40 47.11
CA ILE A 230 8.44 21.81 47.32
C ILE A 230 8.08 20.89 46.14
N TYR A 231 7.41 19.79 46.43
CA TYR A 231 6.89 18.85 45.45
C TYR A 231 5.42 18.57 45.72
N ALA A 232 4.68 18.25 44.67
CA ALA A 232 3.32 17.73 44.74
C ALA A 232 3.21 16.44 43.96
N ARG A 233 2.38 15.50 44.42
CA ARG A 233 1.93 14.37 43.60
C ARG A 233 0.63 14.77 42.91
N VAL A 234 0.64 14.73 41.58
CA VAL A 234 -0.53 15.09 40.76
C VAL A 234 -0.94 13.86 39.98
N LYS A 235 -2.22 13.52 40.05
CA LYS A 235 -2.81 12.53 39.15
C LYS A 235 -2.99 13.16 37.78
N GLU A 236 -2.25 12.69 36.79
CA GLU A 236 -2.55 13.05 35.41
C GLU A 236 -3.93 12.52 35.03
N SER A 237 -4.76 13.40 34.44
CA SER A 237 -6.09 13.01 34.01
C SER A 237 -6.01 11.99 32.87
N ALA A 238 -6.52 10.78 33.11
CA ALA A 238 -6.60 9.74 32.10
C ALA A 238 -7.50 10.17 30.94
N ARG A 239 -6.95 10.15 29.72
CA ARG A 239 -7.72 10.39 28.48
C ARG A 239 -8.25 9.07 27.93
N TYR A 240 -9.27 9.15 27.09
CA TYR A 240 -9.77 7.97 26.40
C TYR A 240 -8.85 7.55 25.25
N ALA A 241 -8.85 6.25 24.95
CA ALA A 241 -8.00 5.68 23.90
C ALA A 241 -8.32 6.25 22.51
N ASP A 242 -9.61 6.41 22.18
CA ASP A 242 -10.07 7.02 20.93
C ASP A 242 -9.50 8.44 20.74
N GLU A 243 -9.54 9.26 21.79
CA GLU A 243 -9.03 10.65 21.74
C GLU A 243 -7.52 10.70 21.47
N VAL A 244 -6.77 9.84 22.16
CA VAL A 244 -5.31 9.81 22.05
C VAL A 244 -4.87 9.20 20.72
N LEU A 245 -5.50 8.10 20.29
CA LEU A 245 -5.21 7.47 19.01
C LEU A 245 -5.58 8.37 17.84
N SER A 246 -6.66 9.14 17.94
CA SER A 246 -7.04 10.10 16.90
C SER A 246 -5.97 11.15 16.62
N GLU A 247 -5.20 11.54 17.65
CA GLU A 247 -4.07 12.47 17.52
C GLU A 247 -2.81 11.78 16.94
N ASP A 248 -2.53 10.55 17.36
CA ASP A 248 -1.27 9.87 17.05
C ASP A 248 -1.29 9.10 15.72
N LEU A 249 -2.43 8.54 15.32
CA LEU A 249 -2.56 7.70 14.12
C LEU A 249 -2.13 8.41 12.82
N PRO A 250 -2.50 9.68 12.55
CA PRO A 250 -2.00 10.39 11.37
C PRO A 250 -0.47 10.46 11.33
N THR A 251 0.16 10.65 12.49
CA THR A 251 1.63 10.72 12.62
C THR A 251 2.25 9.35 12.36
N ILE A 252 1.66 8.28 12.93
CA ILE A 252 2.10 6.89 12.69
C ILE A 252 2.09 6.58 11.18
N ILE A 253 0.97 6.86 10.51
CA ILE A 253 0.80 6.55 9.09
C ILE A 253 1.78 7.38 8.25
N SER A 254 1.97 8.66 8.58
CA SER A 254 2.94 9.52 7.90
C SER A 254 4.40 9.09 8.10
N GLY A 255 4.68 8.38 9.19
CA GLY A 255 6.03 7.93 9.55
C GLY A 255 6.49 6.67 8.82
N ILE A 256 5.60 6.00 8.08
CA ILE A 256 5.96 4.81 7.30
C ILE A 256 6.89 5.23 6.16
N SER A 257 8.11 4.71 6.19
CA SER A 257 9.13 4.97 5.18
C SER A 257 9.08 3.90 4.10
N PHE A 258 9.12 4.34 2.84
CA PHE A 258 9.19 3.46 1.67
C PHE A 258 10.41 3.81 0.80
N PRO A 259 11.08 2.82 0.17
CA PRO A 259 12.20 3.06 -0.74
C PRO A 259 11.84 3.99 -1.90
N LYS A 260 10.60 3.89 -2.41
CA LYS A 260 10.06 4.76 -3.45
C LYS A 260 8.71 5.29 -3.03
N SER A 261 8.70 6.53 -2.57
CA SER A 261 7.47 7.21 -2.22
C SER A 261 7.00 8.17 -3.31
N MET A 262 5.71 8.42 -3.35
CA MET A 262 5.04 9.31 -4.30
C MET A 262 4.16 10.32 -3.56
N ARG A 263 3.91 11.47 -4.19
CA ARG A 263 2.93 12.47 -3.72
C ARG A 263 1.70 12.42 -4.60
N TRP A 264 0.52 12.37 -4.00
CA TRP A 264 -0.75 12.16 -4.70
C TRP A 264 -1.79 13.16 -4.24
N ASN A 265 -2.13 14.13 -5.11
CA ASN A 265 -3.18 15.15 -4.92
C ASN A 265 -3.21 15.87 -3.54
N SER A 266 -2.15 15.68 -2.76
CA SER A 266 -1.94 16.11 -1.40
C SER A 266 -0.43 16.20 -1.19
N ASN A 267 0.01 16.96 -0.19
CA ASN A 267 1.43 17.04 0.16
C ASN A 267 1.94 15.79 0.90
N ILE A 268 1.10 14.76 1.05
CA ILE A 268 1.43 13.53 1.76
C ILE A 268 2.22 12.60 0.85
N VAL A 269 3.25 11.99 1.44
CA VAL A 269 4.17 11.07 0.81
C VAL A 269 3.78 9.65 1.24
N PHE A 270 3.51 8.77 0.28
CA PHE A 270 3.20 7.34 0.52
C PHE A 270 3.59 6.51 -0.71
N SER A 271 3.81 5.19 -0.59
CA SER A 271 4.16 4.35 -1.75
C SER A 271 3.09 4.38 -2.84
N ARG A 272 1.81 4.38 -2.43
CA ARG A 272 0.63 4.37 -3.29
C ARG A 272 -0.49 5.25 -2.74
N PRO A 273 -1.46 5.71 -3.56
CA PRO A 273 -2.61 6.43 -3.05
C PRO A 273 -3.35 5.63 -1.98
N VAL A 274 -3.57 6.25 -0.82
CA VAL A 274 -4.54 5.75 0.16
C VAL A 274 -5.93 5.94 -0.42
N ARG A 275 -6.84 5.00 -0.17
CA ARG A 275 -8.19 4.95 -0.75
C ARG A 275 -9.29 4.88 0.29
N TRP A 276 -9.05 4.19 1.41
CA TRP A 276 -9.95 4.20 2.56
C TRP A 276 -9.13 4.01 3.84
N ILE A 277 -9.70 4.44 4.96
CA ILE A 277 -9.14 4.22 6.29
C ILE A 277 -10.27 3.73 7.17
N MET A 278 -10.05 2.60 7.83
CA MET A 278 -10.96 2.07 8.85
C MET A 278 -10.25 2.11 10.19
N ALA A 279 -10.93 2.61 11.22
CA ALA A 279 -10.38 2.60 12.58
C ALA A 279 -11.49 2.40 13.60
N LEU A 280 -11.46 1.27 14.30
CA LEU A 280 -12.50 0.84 15.24
C LEU A 280 -11.87 0.45 16.58
N HIS A 281 -12.46 0.87 17.69
CA HIS A 281 -12.20 0.35 19.04
C HIS A 281 -13.51 -0.20 19.59
N GLY A 282 -13.65 -1.53 19.60
CA GLY A 282 -14.96 -2.17 19.75
C GLY A 282 -15.90 -1.75 18.62
N ASP A 283 -17.04 -1.15 18.96
CA ASP A 283 -18.01 -0.58 18.02
C ASP A 283 -17.81 0.94 17.76
N LEU A 284 -16.82 1.56 18.42
CA LEU A 284 -16.55 2.99 18.31
C LEU A 284 -15.57 3.27 17.16
N VAL A 285 -15.95 4.18 16.26
CA VAL A 285 -15.02 4.72 15.25
C VAL A 285 -14.00 5.64 15.93
N VAL A 286 -12.71 5.42 15.68
CA VAL A 286 -11.63 6.31 16.13
C VAL A 286 -11.45 7.43 15.10
N PRO A 287 -11.85 8.69 15.41
CA PRO A 287 -12.00 9.76 14.44
C PRO A 287 -10.68 10.46 14.05
N PHE A 288 -10.18 10.25 12.84
CA PHE A 288 -9.08 11.05 12.31
C PHE A 288 -9.16 11.20 10.79
N SER A 289 -8.25 11.98 10.21
CA SER A 289 -8.12 12.08 8.76
C SER A 289 -6.66 12.05 8.34
N PHE A 290 -6.38 11.38 7.22
CA PHE A 290 -5.04 11.27 6.65
C PHE A 290 -5.13 11.24 5.13
N ALA A 291 -4.25 11.98 4.45
CA ALA A 291 -4.21 12.13 2.99
C ALA A 291 -5.54 12.60 2.36
N GLY A 292 -6.31 13.38 3.12
CA GLY A 292 -7.68 13.70 2.75
C GLY A 292 -8.54 12.45 2.72
N ILE A 293 -8.55 11.63 3.76
CA ILE A 293 -9.47 10.50 3.89
C ILE A 293 -9.79 10.42 5.38
N SER A 294 -11.08 10.44 5.73
CA SER A 294 -11.49 10.20 7.13
C SER A 294 -11.55 8.72 7.44
N SER A 295 -11.19 8.39 8.67
CA SER A 295 -11.43 7.06 9.22
C SER A 295 -12.93 6.79 9.37
N GLY A 296 -13.32 5.53 9.22
CA GLY A 296 -14.69 5.08 9.42
C GLY A 296 -14.77 3.59 9.76
N SER A 297 -15.92 2.99 9.46
CA SER A 297 -16.21 1.56 9.64
C SER A 297 -16.36 0.79 8.31
N GLN A 298 -16.00 1.42 7.20
CA GLN A 298 -16.10 0.85 5.85
C GLN A 298 -14.75 0.28 5.41
N SER A 299 -14.79 -0.88 4.78
CA SER A 299 -13.64 -1.53 4.17
C SER A 299 -13.99 -2.01 2.75
N CYS A 300 -12.98 -2.32 1.96
CA CYS A 300 -13.16 -2.73 0.56
C CYS A 300 -12.79 -4.20 0.34
N GLY A 301 -13.56 -4.90 -0.49
CA GLY A 301 -13.29 -6.27 -0.92
C GLY A 301 -12.40 -6.36 -2.16
N LEU A 302 -12.41 -7.54 -2.78
CA LEU A 302 -11.77 -7.80 -4.07
C LEU A 302 -12.46 -6.96 -5.17
N ARG A 303 -11.68 -6.40 -6.10
CA ARG A 303 -12.20 -5.50 -7.16
C ARG A 303 -13.20 -6.16 -8.11
N ASN A 304 -13.05 -7.46 -8.31
CA ASN A 304 -13.88 -8.31 -9.17
C ASN A 304 -15.03 -8.99 -8.40
N SER A 305 -15.28 -8.61 -7.15
CA SER A 305 -16.35 -9.19 -6.31
C SER A 305 -17.58 -8.27 -6.24
N SER A 306 -18.76 -8.88 -6.05
CA SER A 306 -20.01 -8.17 -5.76
C SER A 306 -19.99 -7.44 -4.40
N LEU A 307 -19.10 -7.85 -3.50
CA LEU A 307 -18.86 -7.21 -2.18
C LEU A 307 -17.68 -6.23 -2.25
N ALA A 308 -17.73 -5.28 -3.20
CA ALA A 308 -16.64 -4.33 -3.41
C ALA A 308 -16.40 -3.42 -2.17
N ASN A 309 -17.47 -3.07 -1.46
CA ASN A 309 -17.43 -2.33 -0.20
C ASN A 309 -18.29 -3.07 0.84
N PHE A 310 -17.80 -3.14 2.08
CA PHE A 310 -18.52 -3.75 3.18
C PHE A 310 -18.29 -2.96 4.48
N LYS A 311 -19.26 -3.03 5.38
CA LYS A 311 -19.18 -2.39 6.70
C LYS A 311 -18.71 -3.42 7.72
N VAL A 312 -17.81 -2.99 8.60
CA VAL A 312 -17.38 -3.74 9.79
C VAL A 312 -18.11 -3.15 10.98
N GLU A 313 -18.94 -3.94 11.65
CA GLU A 313 -19.77 -3.45 12.76
C GLU A 313 -18.96 -3.26 14.03
N THR A 314 -18.04 -4.19 14.34
CA THR A 314 -17.13 -4.06 15.48
C THR A 314 -15.72 -4.54 15.12
N ALA A 315 -14.73 -4.02 15.83
CA ALA A 315 -13.32 -4.41 15.74
C ALA A 315 -13.12 -5.93 15.93
N GLU A 316 -13.87 -6.57 16.82
CA GLU A 316 -13.82 -8.02 17.06
C GLU A 316 -14.30 -8.83 15.85
N SER A 317 -15.25 -8.30 15.08
CA SER A 317 -15.79 -8.96 13.89
C SER A 317 -14.93 -8.78 12.63
N TYR A 318 -13.86 -7.98 12.71
CA TYR A 318 -13.08 -7.54 11.55
C TYR A 318 -12.54 -8.69 10.71
N LEU A 319 -11.75 -9.60 11.32
CA LEU A 319 -11.10 -10.69 10.59
C LEU A 319 -12.12 -11.60 9.89
N HIS A 320 -13.20 -11.95 10.59
CA HIS A 320 -14.30 -12.74 10.03
C HIS A 320 -15.02 -12.02 8.88
N THR A 321 -15.16 -10.70 8.96
CA THR A 321 -15.81 -9.91 7.90
C THR A 321 -14.93 -9.84 6.66
N VAL A 322 -13.62 -9.69 6.83
CA VAL A 322 -12.63 -9.71 5.74
C VAL A 322 -12.58 -11.09 5.07
N GLU A 323 -12.59 -12.17 5.86
CA GLU A 323 -12.64 -13.54 5.35
C GLU A 323 -13.90 -13.79 4.52
N LYS A 324 -15.08 -13.36 5.01
CA LYS A 324 -16.35 -13.41 4.27
C LYS A 324 -16.35 -12.62 2.97
N ALA A 325 -15.54 -11.56 2.89
CA ALA A 325 -15.32 -10.81 1.65
C ALA A 325 -14.41 -11.54 0.65
N GLY A 326 -13.92 -12.75 1.01
CA GLY A 326 -13.10 -13.62 0.18
C GLY A 326 -11.61 -13.30 0.26
N ILE A 327 -11.15 -12.59 1.29
CA ILE A 327 -9.75 -12.16 1.43
C ILE A 327 -9.06 -13.04 2.47
N VAL A 328 -7.92 -13.63 2.08
CA VAL A 328 -7.01 -14.34 2.99
C VAL A 328 -6.00 -13.33 3.53
N ILE A 329 -6.36 -12.67 4.64
CA ILE A 329 -5.59 -11.52 5.14
C ILE A 329 -4.26 -11.94 5.80
N ASP A 330 -4.20 -13.13 6.39
CA ASP A 330 -3.00 -13.67 7.02
C ASP A 330 -2.00 -14.15 5.98
N VAL A 331 -0.77 -13.67 6.09
CA VAL A 331 0.31 -13.96 5.12
C VAL A 331 0.75 -15.43 5.18
N GLN A 332 0.73 -16.06 6.36
CA GLN A 332 1.13 -17.45 6.54
C GLN A 332 0.04 -18.39 6.03
N GLU A 333 -1.22 -18.08 6.30
CA GLU A 333 -2.36 -18.82 5.73
C GLU A 333 -2.34 -18.74 4.20
N ARG A 334 -2.13 -17.53 3.65
CA ARG A 334 -2.03 -17.32 2.20
C ARG A 334 -0.86 -18.10 1.60
N ARG A 335 0.30 -18.11 2.27
CA ARG A 335 1.49 -18.88 1.87
C ARG A 335 1.22 -20.38 1.86
N ALA A 336 0.62 -20.91 2.93
CA ALA A 336 0.28 -22.33 3.04
C ALA A 336 -0.69 -22.74 1.93
N LYS A 337 -1.74 -21.94 1.70
CA LYS A 337 -2.71 -22.19 0.63
C LYS A 337 -2.06 -22.23 -0.76
N ILE A 338 -1.18 -21.28 -1.06
CA ILE A 338 -0.46 -21.27 -2.35
C ILE A 338 0.38 -22.55 -2.52
N LEU A 339 1.09 -22.98 -1.48
CA LEU A 339 1.92 -24.17 -1.52
C LEU A 339 1.10 -25.45 -1.71
N ASP A 340 0.05 -25.63 -0.92
CA ASP A 340 -0.77 -26.85 -0.91
C ASP A 340 -1.52 -27.03 -2.23
N ASP A 341 -2.14 -25.96 -2.73
CA ASP A 341 -2.86 -25.97 -4.00
C ASP A 341 -1.89 -26.16 -5.18
N SER A 342 -0.73 -25.49 -5.17
CA SER A 342 0.30 -25.64 -6.21
C SER A 342 0.88 -27.06 -6.22
N SER A 343 1.11 -27.66 -5.05
CA SER A 343 1.58 -29.04 -4.93
C SER A 343 0.56 -30.03 -5.48
N THR A 344 -0.73 -29.78 -5.26
CA THR A 344 -1.81 -30.59 -5.80
C THR A 344 -1.87 -30.51 -7.33
N LEU A 345 -1.73 -29.30 -7.89
CA LEU A 345 -1.68 -29.09 -9.34
C LEU A 345 -0.44 -29.75 -9.98
N ALA A 346 0.74 -29.60 -9.38
CA ALA A 346 1.97 -30.20 -9.88
C ALA A 346 1.92 -31.74 -9.89
N ARG A 347 1.36 -32.35 -8.83
CA ARG A 347 1.14 -33.80 -8.77
C ARG A 347 0.20 -34.30 -9.85
N GLY A 348 -0.76 -33.48 -10.30
CA GLY A 348 -1.67 -33.82 -11.40
C GLY A 348 -0.98 -34.02 -12.76
N VAL A 349 0.28 -33.61 -12.89
CA VAL A 349 1.12 -33.81 -14.07
C VAL A 349 2.40 -34.61 -13.76
N ASP A 350 2.36 -35.43 -12.71
CA ASP A 350 3.50 -36.23 -12.22
C ASP A 350 4.77 -35.40 -11.92
N GLY A 351 4.55 -34.13 -11.59
CA GLY A 351 5.58 -33.15 -11.32
C GLY A 351 5.65 -32.71 -9.88
N ASP A 352 6.66 -31.88 -9.62
CA ASP A 352 6.83 -31.01 -8.47
C ASP A 352 7.13 -29.59 -8.98
N PHE A 353 7.13 -28.57 -8.13
CA PHE A 353 7.34 -27.19 -8.56
C PHE A 353 8.51 -26.52 -7.84
N ILE A 354 9.17 -25.59 -8.53
CA ILE A 354 10.27 -24.82 -7.98
C ILE A 354 9.73 -23.47 -7.49
N ALA A 355 9.61 -23.31 -6.18
CA ALA A 355 9.24 -22.06 -5.53
C ALA A 355 10.34 -21.62 -4.54
N PRO A 356 11.35 -20.84 -5.01
CA PRO A 356 12.30 -20.22 -4.10
C PRO A 356 11.58 -19.32 -3.10
N ASP A 357 12.03 -19.28 -1.85
CA ASP A 357 11.36 -18.54 -0.78
C ASP A 357 11.15 -17.06 -1.10
N SER A 358 12.11 -16.44 -1.80
CA SER A 358 12.01 -15.04 -2.23
C SER A 358 10.87 -14.81 -3.22
N LEU A 359 10.71 -15.71 -4.20
CA LEU A 359 9.62 -15.64 -5.17
C LEU A 359 8.28 -15.92 -4.50
N LEU A 360 8.21 -16.94 -3.65
CA LEU A 360 7.00 -17.26 -2.92
C LEU A 360 6.56 -16.08 -2.04
N GLN A 361 7.50 -15.44 -1.33
CA GLN A 361 7.21 -14.23 -0.55
C GLN A 361 6.70 -13.08 -1.43
N GLU A 362 7.26 -12.90 -2.62
CA GLU A 362 6.77 -11.90 -3.59
C GLU A 362 5.33 -12.22 -4.00
N VAL A 363 5.06 -13.45 -4.45
CA VAL A 363 3.75 -13.91 -4.94
C VAL A 363 2.67 -13.83 -3.85
N VAL A 364 2.99 -14.23 -2.62
CA VAL A 364 2.07 -14.11 -1.48
C VAL A 364 1.65 -12.65 -1.27
N ASN A 365 2.55 -11.69 -1.47
CA ASN A 365 2.27 -10.26 -1.32
C ASN A 365 1.85 -9.58 -2.64
N LEU A 366 1.55 -10.34 -3.70
CA LEU A 366 0.92 -9.85 -4.94
C LEU A 366 -0.59 -10.13 -5.00
N VAL A 367 -1.11 -10.98 -4.10
CA VAL A 367 -2.52 -11.41 -4.12
C VAL A 367 -3.15 -11.30 -2.74
N GLU A 368 -4.47 -11.12 -2.70
CA GLU A 368 -5.29 -11.11 -1.48
C GLU A 368 -6.09 -12.41 -1.33
N ALA A 369 -6.41 -13.07 -2.44
CA ALA A 369 -7.21 -14.28 -2.51
C ALA A 369 -6.57 -15.24 -3.54
N PRO A 370 -5.58 -16.06 -3.15
CA PRO A 370 -4.76 -16.80 -4.10
C PRO A 370 -5.52 -17.96 -4.75
N VAL A 371 -5.42 -18.01 -6.08
CA VAL A 371 -5.90 -19.13 -6.91
C VAL A 371 -4.76 -19.59 -7.81
N PRO A 372 -3.99 -20.62 -7.39
CA PRO A 372 -2.99 -21.25 -8.24
C PRO A 372 -3.63 -21.91 -9.46
N ILE A 373 -3.00 -21.76 -10.63
CA ILE A 373 -3.48 -22.27 -11.92
C ILE A 373 -2.30 -22.92 -12.64
N LEU A 374 -2.50 -24.15 -13.09
CA LEU A 374 -1.57 -24.86 -13.94
C LEU A 374 -1.74 -24.40 -15.40
N GLY A 375 -0.66 -23.93 -16.01
CA GLY A 375 -0.58 -23.60 -17.43
C GLY A 375 0.44 -24.48 -18.15
N ARG A 376 0.32 -24.55 -19.48
CA ARG A 376 1.23 -25.29 -20.35
C ARG A 376 1.89 -24.37 -21.38
N TYR A 377 3.15 -24.62 -21.68
CA TYR A 377 3.84 -23.99 -22.82
C TYR A 377 4.29 -25.04 -23.82
N ASP A 378 4.73 -24.59 -25.00
CA ASP A 378 5.14 -25.47 -26.09
C ASP A 378 6.42 -26.23 -25.72
N ASP A 379 6.45 -27.54 -25.97
CA ASP A 379 7.57 -28.42 -25.60
C ASP A 379 8.90 -27.96 -26.24
N SER A 380 8.86 -27.25 -27.36
CA SER A 380 10.04 -26.66 -28.02
C SER A 380 10.76 -25.57 -27.19
N PHE A 381 10.18 -25.09 -26.09
CA PHE A 381 10.91 -24.25 -25.14
C PHE A 381 11.89 -25.04 -24.28
N LEU A 382 11.71 -26.36 -24.16
CA LEU A 382 12.64 -27.24 -23.43
C LEU A 382 13.99 -27.41 -24.17
N GLU A 383 14.09 -26.97 -25.44
CA GLU A 383 15.35 -26.84 -26.16
C GLU A 383 16.25 -25.72 -25.59
N LEU A 384 15.65 -24.75 -24.89
CA LEU A 384 16.39 -23.66 -24.27
C LEU A 384 17.06 -24.15 -22.98
N PRO A 385 18.20 -23.55 -22.56
CA PRO A 385 18.82 -23.87 -21.28
C PRO A 385 17.83 -23.68 -20.12
N LYS A 386 17.74 -24.68 -19.25
CA LYS A 386 16.82 -24.72 -18.09
C LYS A 386 16.88 -23.44 -17.25
N ASP A 387 18.07 -22.89 -17.05
CA ASP A 387 18.30 -21.69 -16.25
C ASP A 387 17.70 -20.44 -16.89
N VAL A 388 17.74 -20.32 -18.22
CA VAL A 388 17.15 -19.20 -18.96
C VAL A 388 15.64 -19.22 -18.81
N LEU A 389 15.02 -20.39 -19.06
CA LEU A 389 13.57 -20.54 -18.97
C LEU A 389 13.05 -20.31 -17.55
N THR A 390 13.73 -20.92 -16.56
CA THR A 390 13.44 -20.75 -15.13
C THR A 390 13.53 -19.29 -14.72
N THR A 391 14.59 -18.59 -15.12
CA THR A 391 14.80 -17.18 -14.78
C THR A 391 13.69 -16.30 -15.35
N VAL A 392 13.28 -16.52 -16.61
CA VAL A 392 12.21 -15.71 -17.20
C VAL A 392 10.87 -15.96 -16.52
N MET A 393 10.52 -17.23 -16.27
CA MET A 393 9.30 -17.60 -15.55
C MET A 393 9.26 -16.95 -14.16
N GLN A 394 10.35 -17.05 -13.40
CA GLN A 394 10.40 -16.55 -12.02
C GLN A 394 10.47 -15.03 -11.96
N LYS A 395 11.42 -14.38 -12.66
CA LYS A 395 11.66 -12.93 -12.50
C LYS A 395 10.64 -12.05 -13.20
N HIS A 396 10.19 -12.43 -14.40
CA HIS A 396 9.33 -11.55 -15.20
C HIS A 396 7.86 -11.88 -15.00
N GLN A 397 7.53 -13.17 -14.86
CA GLN A 397 6.15 -13.62 -14.83
C GLN A 397 5.66 -14.09 -13.45
N ARG A 398 6.59 -14.28 -12.50
CA ARG A 398 6.30 -14.79 -11.15
C ARG A 398 5.60 -16.15 -11.17
N TYR A 399 6.01 -16.99 -12.11
CA TYR A 399 5.53 -18.36 -12.23
C TYR A 399 6.44 -19.32 -11.46
N PHE A 400 5.87 -20.41 -10.96
CA PHE A 400 6.60 -21.55 -10.44
C PHE A 400 6.79 -22.58 -11.57
N PRO A 401 8.03 -22.81 -12.04
CA PRO A 401 8.29 -23.85 -13.04
C PRO A 401 8.02 -25.24 -12.45
N VAL A 402 7.49 -26.15 -13.27
CA VAL A 402 7.23 -27.54 -12.86
C VAL A 402 8.34 -28.45 -13.37
N THR A 403 8.83 -29.34 -12.51
CA THR A 403 9.83 -30.35 -12.83
C THR A 403 9.28 -31.75 -12.63
N SER A 404 9.77 -32.72 -13.38
CA SER A 404 9.43 -34.12 -13.20
C SER A 404 9.95 -34.63 -11.87
N LYS A 405 9.08 -35.32 -11.12
CA LYS A 405 9.47 -35.90 -9.83
C LYS A 405 10.46 -37.06 -9.96
N SER A 406 10.44 -37.77 -11.10
CA SER A 406 11.29 -38.95 -11.33
C SER A 406 12.67 -38.59 -11.88
N THR A 407 12.74 -37.61 -12.78
CA THR A 407 13.99 -37.25 -13.49
C THR A 407 14.61 -35.95 -13.00
N GLY A 408 13.82 -35.06 -12.38
CA GLY A 408 14.25 -33.69 -12.05
C GLY A 408 14.28 -32.74 -13.25
N ASP A 409 13.92 -33.21 -14.44
CA ASP A 409 13.91 -32.41 -15.66
C ASP A 409 12.73 -31.44 -15.69
N LEU A 410 12.88 -30.35 -16.44
CA LEU A 410 11.82 -29.36 -16.58
C LEU A 410 10.67 -29.93 -17.41
N LEU A 411 9.45 -29.82 -16.91
CA LEU A 411 8.23 -30.18 -17.64
C LEU A 411 7.67 -28.96 -18.37
N PRO A 412 6.88 -29.14 -19.45
CA PRO A 412 6.27 -28.05 -20.21
C PRO A 412 5.12 -27.36 -19.46
N TYR A 413 5.16 -27.33 -18.13
CA TYR A 413 4.15 -26.77 -17.25
C TYR A 413 4.73 -25.72 -16.31
N PHE A 414 3.87 -24.81 -15.90
CA PHE A 414 4.16 -23.79 -14.90
C PHE A 414 2.91 -23.54 -14.07
N ILE A 415 3.09 -23.01 -12.87
CA ILE A 415 2.00 -22.58 -12.00
C ILE A 415 2.05 -21.07 -11.87
N THR A 416 0.94 -20.42 -12.15
CA THR A 416 0.72 -18.99 -11.89
C THR A 416 -0.30 -18.83 -10.77
N VAL A 417 -0.28 -17.71 -10.05
CA VAL A 417 -1.23 -17.44 -8.96
C VAL A 417 -2.09 -16.23 -9.32
N ALA A 418 -3.38 -16.47 -9.52
CA ALA A 418 -4.35 -15.42 -9.74
C ALA A 418 -4.92 -14.87 -8.43
N ASN A 419 -5.58 -13.71 -8.51
CA ASN A 419 -6.17 -13.03 -7.36
C ASN A 419 -7.71 -12.97 -7.49
N GLY A 420 -8.42 -13.62 -6.55
CA GLY A 420 -9.87 -13.54 -6.40
C GLY A 420 -10.67 -14.48 -7.31
N SER A 421 -11.97 -14.22 -7.39
CA SER A 421 -12.90 -15.01 -8.20
C SER A 421 -12.75 -14.66 -9.68
N ILE A 422 -12.11 -15.55 -10.42
CA ILE A 422 -11.69 -15.35 -11.81
C ILE A 422 -11.97 -16.62 -12.62
N SER A 423 -12.13 -16.47 -13.94
CA SER A 423 -12.18 -17.62 -14.85
C SER A 423 -10.77 -18.18 -15.02
N GLU A 424 -10.51 -19.34 -14.41
CA GLU A 424 -9.22 -20.03 -14.52
C GLU A 424 -8.83 -20.31 -15.97
N GLU A 425 -9.79 -20.64 -16.84
CA GLU A 425 -9.53 -20.91 -18.25
C GLU A 425 -8.99 -19.67 -18.99
N VAL A 426 -9.61 -18.50 -18.74
CA VAL A 426 -9.18 -17.24 -19.36
C VAL A 426 -7.80 -16.84 -18.87
N VAL A 427 -7.56 -16.96 -17.56
CA VAL A 427 -6.26 -16.62 -16.97
C VAL A 427 -5.18 -17.58 -17.45
N ARG A 428 -5.47 -18.89 -17.53
CA ARG A 428 -4.55 -19.89 -18.11
C ARG A 428 -4.16 -19.51 -19.53
N LYS A 429 -5.13 -19.37 -20.44
CA LYS A 429 -4.89 -19.01 -21.85
C LYS A 429 -4.09 -17.70 -21.99
N GLY A 430 -4.37 -16.70 -21.16
CA GLY A 430 -3.64 -15.44 -21.15
C GLY A 430 -2.16 -15.63 -20.80
N ASN A 431 -1.87 -16.35 -19.70
CA ASN A 431 -0.49 -16.59 -19.26
C ASN A 431 0.29 -17.49 -20.23
N GLU A 432 -0.35 -18.51 -20.82
CA GLU A 432 0.26 -19.35 -21.86
C GLU A 432 0.66 -18.53 -23.10
N ALA A 433 -0.17 -17.57 -23.50
CA ALA A 433 0.13 -16.67 -24.62
C ALA A 433 1.33 -15.75 -24.33
N VAL A 434 1.49 -15.29 -23.08
CA VAL A 434 2.63 -14.46 -22.68
C VAL A 434 3.95 -15.22 -22.82
N LEU A 435 4.04 -16.46 -22.34
CA LEU A 435 5.24 -17.27 -22.52
C LEU A 435 5.56 -17.53 -23.99
N ARG A 436 4.52 -17.78 -24.81
CA ARG A 436 4.68 -17.96 -26.26
C ARG A 436 5.39 -16.76 -26.90
N LEU A 437 5.02 -15.54 -26.52
CA LEU A 437 5.61 -14.30 -27.04
C LEU A 437 7.05 -14.07 -26.52
N CYS A 438 7.38 -14.56 -25.33
CA CYS A 438 8.73 -14.45 -24.78
C CYS A 438 9.76 -15.37 -25.46
N LYS A 439 9.36 -16.31 -26.34
CA LYS A 439 10.29 -17.22 -27.04
C LYS A 439 11.33 -16.48 -27.90
N GLY A 440 10.90 -15.46 -28.62
CA GLY A 440 11.75 -14.66 -29.51
C GLY A 440 12.94 -14.04 -28.77
N PRO A 441 12.70 -13.25 -27.69
CA PRO A 441 13.80 -12.67 -26.90
C PRO A 441 14.64 -13.71 -26.15
N MET A 442 14.12 -14.89 -25.80
CA MET A 442 14.91 -15.95 -25.14
C MET A 442 15.90 -16.67 -26.06
N LYS A 443 15.62 -16.78 -27.36
CA LYS A 443 16.54 -17.40 -28.33
C LYS A 443 17.78 -16.55 -28.65
N ILE A 444 17.82 -15.31 -28.17
CA ILE A 444 18.88 -14.33 -28.45
C ILE A 444 19.97 -14.35 -27.36
N PHE A 445 19.72 -15.06 -26.24
CA PHE A 445 20.69 -15.25 -25.16
C PHE A 445 21.48 -16.55 -25.30
#